data_AF-A0A3C0PG39-F1
#
_entry.id   AF-A0A3C0PG39-F1
#
_cell.length_a   1.000
_cell.length_b   1.000
_cell.length_c   1.000
_cell.angle_alpha   90.00
_cell.angle_beta   90.00
_cell.angle_gamma   90.00
#
_symmetry.space_group_name_H-M   'P 1'
#
loop_
_entity.id
_entity.type
_entity.pdbx_description
1 polymer ?
#
loop_
_entity_poly.entity_id
_entity_poly.type
_entity_poly.pdbx_seq_one_letter_code
_entity_poly.pdbx_strand_id
1 'polypeptide(L)'
;MSQNNIFANNNSAKQLRGIFSGKINLLFMEDNPQICKLMTEDFFCSPIFYKKPVYTVSAAKKAIAGPAPFHCWILDLTLERHNDGLDLLKAKHFLPCCIVASGAESMNDASLALKAGAYSVYDKKEIFMKTPIGFIDEICALSVLTFALKLKKAKNFELFHILIRGFIPTPERWSYSCCINERTFRRLCEEDSSLSPKQFLSLFHALYAIVLSDCIPESTQGYDEAREKIVRNIDFYCQCFDYVLDRMDSLFRPLYFTHNTHSPQGNP
;
A
#
# COMPACT_ATOMS: atom_id res chain seq x y z
N MET A 1 25.66 -5.50 10.54
CA MET A 1 24.64 -4.77 11.31
C MET A 1 24.26 -3.54 10.50
N SER A 2 23.22 -3.64 9.67
CA SER A 2 22.74 -2.56 8.81
C SER A 2 21.70 -1.74 9.57
N GLN A 3 22.13 -0.60 10.10
CA GLN A 3 21.20 0.45 10.52
C GLN A 3 21.49 1.64 9.63
N ASN A 4 20.62 1.98 8.68
CA ASN A 4 20.25 3.36 8.32
C ASN A 4 19.07 3.38 7.35
N ASN A 5 17.91 2.98 7.88
CA ASN A 5 16.65 3.53 7.45
C ASN A 5 16.65 5.06 7.73
N ILE A 6 16.19 5.90 6.78
CA ILE A 6 16.23 7.38 6.91
C ILE A 6 15.57 7.85 8.21
N PHE A 7 14.53 7.14 8.66
CA PHE A 7 13.81 7.41 9.90
C PHE A 7 14.13 6.39 11.01
N ALA A 8 15.24 5.65 10.91
CA ALA A 8 15.67 4.67 11.91
C ALA A 8 15.83 5.30 13.29
N ASN A 9 16.34 6.53 13.37
CA ASN A 9 16.68 7.21 14.61
C ASN A 9 15.58 8.17 15.10
N ASN A 10 14.53 8.38 14.32
CA ASN A 10 13.40 9.23 14.71
C ASN A 10 12.48 8.46 15.67
N ASN A 11 12.31 8.96 16.90
CA ASN A 11 11.51 8.30 17.93
C ASN A 11 10.03 8.18 17.54
N SER A 12 9.46 9.21 16.93
CA SER A 12 8.06 9.21 16.47
C SER A 12 7.84 8.15 15.39
N ALA A 13 8.76 8.05 14.41
CA ALA A 13 8.71 7.00 13.39
C ALA A 13 8.84 5.59 13.99
N LYS A 14 9.72 5.38 14.98
CA LYS A 14 9.82 4.09 15.71
C LYS A 14 8.51 3.72 16.39
N GLN A 15 7.87 4.66 17.08
CA GLN A 15 6.60 4.42 17.76
C GLN A 15 5.50 4.06 16.76
N LEU A 16 5.40 4.81 15.66
CA LEU A 16 4.44 4.52 14.59
C LEU A 16 4.67 3.14 13.97
N ARG A 17 5.92 2.73 13.70
CA ARG A 17 6.20 1.36 13.26
C ARG A 17 5.65 0.30 14.22
N GLY A 18 5.82 0.51 15.53
CA GLY A 18 5.28 -0.39 16.55
C GLY A 18 3.76 -0.45 16.55
N ILE A 19 3.10 0.71 16.50
CA ILE A 19 1.63 0.83 16.51
C ILE A 19 1.01 0.21 15.26
N PHE A 20 1.60 0.45 14.09
CA PHE A 20 1.09 0.02 12.79
C PHE A 20 1.67 -1.31 12.31
N SER A 21 2.43 -2.00 13.16
CA SER A 21 3.02 -3.30 12.84
C SER A 21 1.94 -4.30 12.38
N GLY A 22 2.14 -4.87 11.19
CA GLY A 22 1.23 -5.83 10.57
C GLY A 22 -0.19 -5.30 10.29
N LYS A 23 -0.40 -3.98 10.20
CA LYS A 23 -1.74 -3.40 9.96
C LYS A 23 -2.07 -3.23 8.49
N ILE A 24 -1.06 -3.12 7.62
CA ILE A 24 -1.28 -3.01 6.18
C ILE A 24 -1.11 -4.37 5.51
N ASN A 25 -2.23 -5.07 5.33
CA ASN A 25 -2.31 -6.36 4.65
C ASN A 25 -1.99 -6.29 3.15
N LEU A 26 -0.97 -7.02 2.70
CA LEU A 26 -0.59 -7.24 1.30
C LEU A 26 -0.80 -8.72 0.94
N LEU A 27 -1.40 -8.97 -0.23
CA LEU A 27 -1.56 -10.31 -0.79
C LEU A 27 -0.62 -10.49 -1.99
N PHE A 28 0.28 -11.46 -1.93
CA PHE A 28 1.20 -11.80 -3.02
C PHE A 28 0.76 -13.10 -3.66
N MET A 29 0.34 -13.05 -4.92
CA MET A 29 -0.10 -14.19 -5.70
C MET A 29 0.96 -14.46 -6.77
N GLU A 30 1.89 -15.36 -6.45
CA GLU A 30 3.08 -15.63 -7.26
C GLU A 30 3.40 -17.11 -7.13
N ASP A 31 3.43 -17.86 -8.24
CA ASP A 31 3.63 -19.31 -8.22
C ASP A 31 5.11 -19.70 -8.09
N ASN A 32 6.04 -18.78 -8.36
CA ASN A 32 7.47 -18.98 -8.11
C ASN A 32 7.84 -18.59 -6.66
N PRO A 33 8.21 -19.55 -5.80
CA PRO A 33 8.54 -19.26 -4.40
C PRO A 33 9.72 -18.32 -4.21
N GLN A 34 10.69 -18.33 -5.12
CA GLN A 34 11.89 -17.48 -5.04
C GLN A 34 11.53 -16.03 -5.30
N ILE A 35 10.67 -15.79 -6.29
CA ILE A 35 10.18 -14.44 -6.62
C ILE A 35 9.26 -13.93 -5.52
N CYS A 36 8.40 -14.80 -5.00
CA CYS A 36 7.54 -14.46 -3.88
C CYS A 36 8.36 -14.07 -2.64
N LYS A 37 9.43 -14.83 -2.35
CA LYS A 37 10.38 -14.52 -1.28
C LYS A 37 11.06 -13.17 -1.51
N LEU A 38 11.60 -12.93 -2.70
CA LEU A 38 12.24 -11.66 -3.07
C LEU A 38 11.28 -10.47 -2.85
N MET A 39 10.04 -10.57 -3.32
CA MET A 39 9.04 -9.53 -3.10
C MET A 39 8.73 -9.33 -1.61
N THR A 40 8.46 -10.42 -0.88
CA THR A 40 7.98 -10.34 0.51
C THR A 40 9.08 -10.03 1.54
N GLU A 41 10.31 -10.47 1.32
CA GLU A 41 11.41 -10.31 2.28
C GLU A 41 12.32 -9.15 1.92
N ASP A 42 12.62 -8.95 0.64
CA ASP A 42 13.60 -7.95 0.21
C ASP A 42 12.94 -6.63 -0.22
N PHE A 43 11.91 -6.68 -1.07
CA PHE A 43 11.29 -5.45 -1.60
C PHE A 43 10.30 -4.82 -0.63
N PHE A 44 9.46 -5.63 0.04
CA PHE A 44 8.42 -5.14 0.93
C PHE A 44 8.73 -5.52 2.38
N CYS A 45 9.89 -5.09 2.88
CA CYS A 45 10.42 -5.53 4.17
C CYS A 45 9.87 -4.77 5.39
N SER A 46 9.11 -3.69 5.21
CA SER A 46 8.55 -2.89 6.33
C SER A 46 7.74 -3.74 7.32
N PRO A 47 7.94 -3.58 8.65
CA PRO A 47 7.14 -4.25 9.67
C PRO A 47 5.67 -3.81 9.69
N ILE A 48 5.34 -2.66 9.09
CA ILE A 48 3.96 -2.19 8.97
C ILE A 48 3.12 -3.13 8.08
N PHE A 49 3.78 -3.82 7.13
CA PHE A 49 3.10 -4.76 6.25
C PHE A 49 2.86 -6.11 6.91
N TYR A 50 1.61 -6.57 6.88
CA TYR A 50 1.30 -7.99 6.99
C TYR A 50 1.30 -8.58 5.58
N LYS A 51 2.09 -9.62 5.34
CA LYS A 51 2.33 -10.17 4.01
C LYS A 51 1.81 -11.59 3.94
N LYS A 52 0.92 -11.86 3.00
CA LYS A 52 0.38 -13.20 2.76
C LYS A 52 0.76 -13.68 1.36
N PRO A 53 1.76 -14.58 1.24
CA PRO A 53 2.03 -15.24 -0.02
C PRO A 53 1.03 -16.36 -0.29
N VAL A 54 0.61 -16.50 -1.54
CA VAL A 54 -0.18 -17.61 -2.05
C VAL A 54 0.34 -18.01 -3.43
N TYR A 55 0.42 -19.31 -3.67
CA TYR A 55 1.09 -19.88 -4.84
C TYR A 55 0.14 -20.50 -5.87
N THR A 56 -1.17 -20.47 -5.58
CA THR A 56 -2.21 -21.11 -6.40
C THR A 56 -3.47 -20.25 -6.44
N VAL A 57 -4.25 -20.37 -7.52
CA VAL A 57 -5.54 -19.67 -7.64
C VAL A 57 -6.51 -20.09 -6.53
N SER A 58 -6.51 -21.38 -6.16
CA SER A 58 -7.35 -21.89 -5.09
C SER A 58 -7.00 -21.27 -3.72
N ALA A 59 -5.70 -21.16 -3.41
CA ALA A 59 -5.24 -20.51 -2.19
C ALA A 59 -5.55 -19.00 -2.19
N ALA A 60 -5.40 -18.33 -3.34
CA ALA A 60 -5.78 -16.93 -3.50
C ALA A 60 -7.28 -16.71 -3.21
N LYS A 61 -8.16 -17.50 -3.83
CA LYS A 61 -9.61 -17.43 -3.58
C LYS A 61 -9.95 -17.63 -2.09
N LYS A 62 -9.32 -18.60 -1.42
CA LYS A 62 -9.50 -18.82 0.03
C LYS A 62 -8.99 -17.65 0.86
N ALA A 63 -7.84 -17.07 0.52
CA ALA A 63 -7.30 -15.91 1.22
C ALA A 63 -8.21 -14.68 1.09
N ILE A 64 -8.69 -14.41 -0.12
CA ILE A 64 -9.59 -13.30 -0.48
C ILE A 64 -10.99 -13.45 0.15
N ALA A 65 -11.44 -14.68 0.39
CA ALA A 65 -12.67 -14.98 1.10
C ALA A 65 -12.53 -14.92 2.63
N GLY A 66 -11.30 -14.74 3.13
CA GLY A 66 -11.04 -14.62 4.57
C GLY A 66 -11.66 -13.37 5.21
N PRO A 67 -11.67 -13.31 6.54
CA PRO A 67 -12.32 -12.22 7.30
C PRO A 67 -11.56 -10.89 7.20
N ALA A 68 -10.23 -10.94 7.05
CA ALA A 68 -9.40 -9.75 6.95
C ALA A 68 -9.21 -9.37 5.48
N PRO A 69 -9.59 -8.14 5.09
CA PRO A 69 -9.38 -7.67 3.73
C PRO A 69 -7.93 -7.25 3.50
N PHE A 70 -7.50 -7.24 2.24
CA PHE A 70 -6.17 -6.79 1.85
C PHE A 70 -6.23 -5.37 1.30
N HIS A 71 -5.17 -4.59 1.53
CA HIS A 71 -5.04 -3.21 1.07
C HIS A 71 -4.49 -3.13 -0.35
N CYS A 72 -3.61 -4.06 -0.70
CA CYS A 72 -3.09 -4.18 -2.06
C CYS A 72 -2.87 -5.66 -2.40
N TRP A 73 -3.18 -6.01 -3.64
CA TRP A 73 -2.91 -7.31 -4.22
C TRP A 73 -1.80 -7.16 -5.24
N ILE A 74 -0.85 -8.09 -5.25
CA ILE A 74 0.22 -8.19 -6.23
C ILE A 74 0.06 -9.54 -6.90
N LEU A 75 -0.33 -9.54 -8.16
CA LEU A 75 -0.77 -10.73 -8.90
C LEU A 75 0.13 -11.03 -10.08
N ASP A 76 0.73 -12.21 -10.13
CA ASP A 76 1.24 -12.79 -11.37
C ASP A 76 0.05 -13.29 -12.23
N LEU A 77 -0.04 -12.85 -13.49
CA LEU A 77 -1.08 -13.33 -14.41
C LEU A 77 -0.94 -14.82 -14.74
N THR A 78 0.28 -15.35 -14.71
CA THR A 78 0.58 -16.76 -14.98
C THR A 78 0.51 -17.63 -13.73
N LEU A 79 -0.26 -17.21 -12.71
CA LEU A 79 -0.49 -17.94 -11.47
C LEU A 79 -1.06 -19.33 -11.77
N GLU A 80 -0.16 -20.32 -11.88
CA GLU A 80 -0.39 -21.67 -12.42
C GLU A 80 -0.52 -21.72 -13.97
N ARG A 81 0.25 -22.59 -14.62
CA ARG A 81 0.40 -22.76 -16.09
C ARG A 81 -0.89 -22.82 -16.94
N HIS A 82 -2.06 -23.01 -16.35
CA HIS A 82 -3.34 -23.20 -17.05
C HIS A 82 -4.49 -22.36 -16.50
N ASN A 83 -4.29 -21.61 -15.41
CA ASN A 83 -5.31 -20.71 -14.88
C ASN A 83 -4.86 -19.27 -15.10
N ASP A 84 -5.73 -18.49 -15.71
CA ASP A 84 -5.49 -17.07 -15.89
C ASP A 84 -5.84 -16.31 -14.61
N GLY A 85 -4.85 -15.62 -14.02
CA GLY A 85 -5.05 -14.74 -12.87
C GLY A 85 -6.12 -13.68 -13.09
N LEU A 86 -6.48 -13.36 -14.34
CA LEU A 86 -7.56 -12.44 -14.69
C LEU A 86 -8.92 -12.80 -14.07
N ASP A 87 -9.21 -14.07 -13.84
CA ASP A 87 -10.47 -14.48 -13.22
C ASP A 87 -10.58 -14.06 -11.74
N LEU A 88 -9.45 -13.86 -11.06
CA LEU A 88 -9.42 -13.33 -9.69
C LEU A 88 -9.83 -11.85 -9.66
N LEU A 89 -9.52 -11.09 -10.72
CA LEU A 89 -9.89 -9.68 -10.86
C LEU A 89 -11.38 -9.52 -11.11
N LYS A 90 -11.92 -10.30 -12.06
CA LYS A 90 -13.36 -10.27 -12.40
C LYS A 90 -14.24 -10.65 -11.22
N ALA A 91 -13.73 -11.51 -10.34
CA ALA A 91 -14.49 -12.00 -9.18
C ALA A 91 -14.69 -10.94 -8.08
N LYS A 92 -13.84 -9.90 -7.99
CA LYS A 92 -13.98 -8.85 -6.95
C LYS A 92 -13.53 -7.48 -7.44
N HIS A 93 -14.46 -6.53 -7.45
CA HIS A 93 -14.27 -5.16 -7.94
C HIS A 93 -13.83 -4.12 -6.89
N PHE A 94 -13.42 -4.53 -5.68
CA PHE A 94 -13.45 -3.61 -4.53
C PHE A 94 -12.10 -3.18 -3.95
N LEU A 95 -10.98 -3.60 -4.54
CA LEU A 95 -9.65 -3.27 -4.03
C LEU A 95 -8.70 -3.06 -5.19
N PRO A 96 -7.76 -2.10 -5.13
CA PRO A 96 -6.82 -1.93 -6.20
C PRO A 96 -5.86 -3.12 -6.21
N CYS A 97 -5.83 -3.80 -7.35
CA CYS A 97 -4.91 -4.89 -7.64
C CYS A 97 -3.81 -4.37 -8.55
N CYS A 98 -2.55 -4.51 -8.13
CA CYS A 98 -1.39 -4.35 -8.99
C CYS A 98 -1.02 -5.71 -9.60
N ILE A 99 -0.63 -5.70 -10.86
CA ILE A 99 -0.37 -6.92 -11.62
C ILE A 99 1.07 -6.94 -12.10
N VAL A 100 1.68 -8.11 -11.99
CA VAL A 100 2.99 -8.47 -12.52
C VAL A 100 2.76 -9.40 -13.72
N ALA A 101 2.98 -8.91 -14.93
CA ALA A 101 2.81 -9.67 -16.16
C ALA A 101 4.05 -10.53 -16.43
N SER A 102 3.87 -11.85 -16.50
CA SER A 102 4.93 -12.81 -16.83
C SER A 102 5.00 -13.01 -18.36
N GLY A 103 6.01 -12.43 -19.00
CA GLY A 103 6.23 -12.54 -20.45
C GLY A 103 6.75 -11.22 -21.02
N ALA A 104 7.57 -11.27 -22.08
CA ALA A 104 8.02 -10.04 -22.73
C ALA A 104 6.82 -9.35 -23.40
N GLU A 105 6.38 -8.22 -22.84
CA GLU A 105 5.59 -7.23 -23.58
C GLU A 105 4.21 -7.71 -24.09
N SER A 106 3.50 -8.60 -23.39
CA SER A 106 2.11 -8.92 -23.75
C SER A 106 1.18 -7.74 -23.43
N MET A 107 1.17 -6.74 -24.33
CA MET A 107 0.25 -5.59 -24.25
C MET A 107 -1.21 -6.03 -24.19
N ASN A 108 -1.53 -7.19 -24.77
CA ASN A 108 -2.87 -7.75 -24.72
C ASN A 108 -3.26 -8.12 -23.29
N ASP A 109 -2.41 -8.84 -22.57
CA ASP A 109 -2.71 -9.26 -21.19
C ASP A 109 -2.75 -8.06 -20.25
N ALA A 110 -1.85 -7.09 -20.43
CA ALA A 110 -1.88 -5.82 -19.71
C ALA A 110 -3.18 -5.05 -19.97
N SER A 111 -3.64 -5.00 -21.23
CA SER A 111 -4.90 -4.34 -21.59
C SER A 111 -6.11 -5.06 -20.99
N LEU A 112 -6.13 -6.39 -21.02
CA LEU A 112 -7.21 -7.20 -20.44
C LEU A 112 -7.27 -7.07 -18.92
N ALA A 113 -6.12 -7.06 -18.26
CA ALA A 113 -5.98 -6.79 -16.83
C ALA A 113 -6.58 -5.44 -16.43
N LEU A 114 -6.19 -4.35 -17.10
CA LEU A 114 -6.72 -3.01 -16.84
C LEU A 114 -8.23 -2.97 -17.08
N LYS A 115 -8.73 -3.59 -18.14
CA LYS A 115 -10.18 -3.72 -18.41
C LYS A 115 -10.92 -4.53 -17.34
N ALA A 116 -10.25 -5.51 -16.73
CA ALA A 116 -10.79 -6.32 -15.64
C ALA A 116 -10.77 -5.60 -14.28
N GLY A 117 -10.22 -4.38 -14.21
CA GLY A 117 -10.19 -3.54 -13.01
C GLY A 117 -8.86 -3.56 -12.26
N ALA A 118 -7.77 -4.01 -12.90
CA ALA A 118 -6.45 -3.79 -12.36
C ALA A 118 -6.15 -2.30 -12.23
N TYR A 119 -5.44 -1.92 -11.16
CA TYR A 119 -4.97 -0.56 -10.97
C TYR A 119 -3.79 -0.25 -11.90
N SER A 120 -2.83 -1.18 -11.96
CA SER A 120 -1.63 -1.05 -12.77
C SER A 120 -1.10 -2.42 -13.17
N VAL A 121 -0.27 -2.42 -14.22
CA VAL A 121 0.39 -3.60 -14.76
C VAL A 121 1.86 -3.29 -14.96
N TYR A 122 2.71 -4.20 -14.51
CA TYR A 122 4.16 -4.13 -14.62
C TYR A 122 4.70 -5.36 -15.33
N ASP A 123 5.71 -5.19 -16.18
CA ASP A 123 6.44 -6.32 -16.75
C ASP A 123 7.37 -6.92 -15.69
N LYS A 124 7.24 -8.25 -15.49
CA LYS A 124 8.00 -8.99 -14.48
C LYS A 124 9.52 -8.92 -14.73
N LYS A 125 9.96 -8.96 -15.99
CA LYS A 125 11.38 -8.84 -16.33
C LYS A 125 11.88 -7.44 -15.98
N GLU A 126 11.10 -6.40 -16.26
CA GLU A 126 11.50 -5.03 -15.93
C GLU A 126 11.68 -4.83 -14.42
N ILE A 127 10.74 -5.31 -13.60
CA ILE A 127 10.84 -5.25 -12.14
C ILE A 127 12.16 -5.87 -11.65
N PHE A 128 12.51 -7.05 -12.15
CA PHE A 128 13.68 -7.80 -11.65
C PHE A 128 15.00 -7.45 -12.35
N MET A 129 14.97 -6.75 -13.48
CA MET A 129 16.18 -6.34 -14.23
C MET A 129 16.52 -4.85 -14.09
N LYS A 130 15.53 -3.97 -13.92
CA LYS A 130 15.69 -2.51 -13.86
C LYS A 130 15.10 -2.04 -12.54
N THR A 131 15.97 -1.78 -11.56
CA THR A 131 15.69 -1.27 -10.20
C THR A 131 14.20 -0.96 -9.95
N PRO A 132 13.47 -1.78 -9.17
CA PRO A 132 12.00 -1.77 -9.11
C PRO A 132 11.39 -0.58 -8.34
N ILE A 133 12.05 0.58 -8.31
CA ILE A 133 11.64 1.69 -7.45
C ILE A 133 10.25 2.23 -7.81
N GLY A 134 9.92 2.34 -9.10
CA GLY A 134 8.56 2.74 -9.51
C GLY A 134 7.50 1.77 -9.00
N PHE A 135 7.77 0.46 -9.13
CA PHE A 135 6.90 -0.59 -8.63
C PHE A 135 6.77 -0.55 -7.09
N ILE A 136 7.89 -0.43 -6.36
CA ILE A 136 7.89 -0.35 -4.90
C ILE A 136 7.17 0.91 -4.39
N ASP A 137 7.46 2.07 -4.99
CA ASP A 137 6.83 3.35 -4.65
C ASP A 137 5.32 3.28 -4.82
N GLU A 138 4.86 2.76 -5.95
CA GLU A 138 3.44 2.66 -6.25
C GLU A 138 2.72 1.70 -5.27
N ILE A 139 3.28 0.52 -5.00
CA ILE A 139 2.70 -0.41 -4.02
C ILE A 139 2.66 0.20 -2.62
N CYS A 140 3.73 0.89 -2.19
CA CYS A 140 3.78 1.58 -0.91
C CYS A 140 2.68 2.66 -0.80
N ALA A 141 2.57 3.52 -1.81
CA ALA A 141 1.57 4.57 -1.83
C ALA A 141 0.14 4.00 -1.89
N LEU A 142 -0.12 3.02 -2.76
CA LEU A 142 -1.43 2.41 -2.96
C LEU A 142 -1.91 1.67 -1.71
N SER A 143 -1.04 0.91 -1.06
CA SER A 143 -1.37 0.16 0.16
C SER A 143 -1.65 1.08 1.36
N VAL A 144 -0.92 2.18 1.50
CA VAL A 144 -1.19 3.20 2.53
C VAL A 144 -2.48 3.95 2.23
N LEU A 145 -2.73 4.29 0.96
CA LEU A 145 -3.94 5.01 0.57
C LEU A 145 -5.20 4.19 0.90
N THR A 146 -5.21 2.93 0.49
CA THR A 146 -6.34 2.02 0.73
C THR A 146 -6.54 1.74 2.22
N PHE A 147 -5.46 1.61 2.99
CA PHE A 147 -5.51 1.55 4.44
C PHE A 147 -6.17 2.80 5.05
N ALA A 148 -5.76 3.99 4.63
CA ALA A 148 -6.33 5.25 5.12
C ALA A 148 -7.82 5.41 4.73
N LEU A 149 -8.22 4.90 3.57
CA LEU A 149 -9.61 4.85 3.11
C LEU A 149 -10.44 3.74 3.76
N LYS A 150 -9.84 2.92 4.64
CA LYS A 150 -10.51 1.80 5.33
C LYS A 150 -11.24 0.86 4.37
N LEU A 151 -10.70 0.73 3.14
CA LEU A 151 -11.27 -0.10 2.09
C LEU A 151 -12.75 0.21 1.76
N LYS A 152 -13.22 1.43 2.09
CA LYS A 152 -14.53 1.85 1.63
C LYS A 152 -14.51 1.92 0.11
N LYS A 153 -15.64 1.62 -0.52
CA LYS A 153 -15.87 1.92 -1.93
C LYS A 153 -15.89 3.44 -2.08
N ALA A 154 -14.71 4.05 -2.12
CA ALA A 154 -14.54 5.46 -2.34
C ALA A 154 -15.11 5.72 -3.74
N LYS A 155 -16.28 6.36 -3.79
CA LYS A 155 -16.94 6.68 -5.07
C LYS A 155 -16.04 7.54 -5.95
N ASN A 156 -15.07 8.21 -5.32
CA ASN A 156 -14.13 9.13 -5.94
C ASN A 156 -12.68 8.70 -5.71
N PHE A 157 -12.39 7.39 -5.76
CA PHE A 157 -11.04 6.85 -5.58
C PHE A 157 -9.99 7.56 -6.47
N GLU A 158 -10.37 7.94 -7.70
CA GLU A 158 -9.54 8.74 -8.61
C GLU A 158 -9.06 10.09 -8.04
N LEU A 159 -9.85 10.74 -7.18
CA LEU A 159 -9.44 11.99 -6.54
C LEU A 159 -8.38 11.76 -5.46
N PHE A 160 -8.35 10.54 -4.89
CA PHE A 160 -7.33 10.12 -3.94
C PHE A 160 -6.04 9.65 -4.62
N HIS A 161 -6.12 9.16 -5.86
CA HIS A 161 -4.94 8.76 -6.66
C HIS A 161 -3.93 9.87 -6.89
N ILE A 162 -4.35 11.13 -6.83
CA ILE A 162 -3.43 12.26 -7.01
C ILE A 162 -2.31 12.22 -5.95
N LEU A 163 -2.58 11.69 -4.76
CA LEU A 163 -1.57 11.49 -3.72
C LEU A 163 -0.51 10.44 -4.08
N ILE A 164 -0.87 9.45 -4.90
CA ILE A 164 0.09 8.45 -5.39
C ILE A 164 1.04 9.10 -6.40
N ARG A 165 0.52 10.01 -7.23
CA ARG A 165 1.26 10.64 -8.32
C ARG A 165 2.17 11.79 -7.90
N GLY A 166 2.02 12.34 -6.70
CA GLY A 166 2.78 13.51 -6.30
C GLY A 166 2.72 13.87 -4.82
N PHE A 167 3.62 14.78 -4.42
CA PHE A 167 3.67 15.29 -3.06
C PHE A 167 2.68 16.44 -2.86
N ILE A 168 1.63 16.21 -2.06
CA ILE A 168 0.60 17.20 -1.75
C ILE A 168 0.59 17.45 -0.23
N PRO A 169 1.20 18.54 0.27
CA PRO A 169 1.40 18.73 1.70
C PRO A 169 0.19 19.29 2.44
N THR A 170 -0.77 19.90 1.74
CA THR A 170 -1.89 20.60 2.39
C THR A 170 -3.24 20.29 1.75
N PRO A 171 -4.34 20.35 2.52
CA PRO A 171 -5.70 20.18 2.00
C PRO A 171 -6.04 21.12 0.82
N GLU A 172 -5.57 22.36 0.87
CA GLU A 172 -5.84 23.39 -0.13
C GLU A 172 -5.19 23.00 -1.45
N ARG A 173 -3.91 22.60 -1.42
CA ARG A 173 -3.19 22.09 -2.61
C ARG A 173 -3.87 20.86 -3.18
N TRP A 174 -4.37 19.96 -2.33
CA TRP A 174 -5.08 18.79 -2.80
C TRP A 174 -6.38 19.16 -3.52
N SER A 175 -7.21 20.00 -2.91
CA SER A 175 -8.46 20.45 -3.54
C SER A 175 -8.21 21.13 -4.89
N TYR A 176 -7.14 21.93 -4.97
CA TYR A 176 -6.68 22.55 -6.20
C TYR A 176 -6.27 21.53 -7.26
N SER A 177 -5.44 20.53 -6.92
CA SER A 177 -5.03 19.47 -7.84
C SER A 177 -6.20 18.59 -8.31
N CYS A 178 -7.24 18.44 -7.49
CA CYS A 178 -8.46 17.74 -7.83
C CYS A 178 -9.47 18.61 -8.62
N CYS A 179 -9.20 19.90 -8.83
CA CYS A 179 -10.14 20.86 -9.41
C CYS A 179 -11.50 20.89 -8.69
N ILE A 180 -11.50 20.75 -7.36
CA ILE A 180 -12.68 20.84 -6.51
C ILE A 180 -12.49 21.90 -5.44
N ASN A 181 -13.59 22.40 -4.87
CA ASN A 181 -13.49 23.31 -3.72
C ASN A 181 -13.17 22.53 -2.42
N GLU A 182 -12.61 23.23 -1.44
CA GLU A 182 -12.22 22.66 -0.14
C GLU A 182 -13.39 22.02 0.62
N ARG A 183 -14.62 22.54 0.47
CA ARG A 183 -15.80 21.99 1.14
C ARG A 183 -16.16 20.61 0.59
N THR A 184 -16.14 20.45 -0.74
CA THR A 184 -16.33 19.16 -1.40
C THR A 184 -15.24 18.19 -0.96
N PHE A 185 -13.98 18.64 -0.97
CA PHE A 185 -12.85 17.82 -0.56
C PHE A 185 -12.98 17.34 0.90
N ARG A 186 -13.35 18.23 1.83
CA ARG A 186 -13.62 17.87 3.22
C ARG A 186 -14.69 16.79 3.33
N ARG A 187 -15.80 16.96 2.61
CA ARG A 187 -16.89 15.99 2.61
C ARG A 187 -16.42 14.63 2.11
N LEU A 188 -15.60 14.59 1.06
CA LEU A 188 -15.03 13.34 0.53
C LEU A 188 -14.17 12.62 1.57
N CYS A 189 -13.27 13.33 2.24
CA CYS A 189 -12.45 12.72 3.30
C CYS A 189 -13.32 12.17 4.44
N GLU A 190 -14.31 12.93 4.89
CA GLU A 190 -15.19 12.51 5.99
C GLU A 190 -16.09 11.32 5.61
N GLU A 191 -16.65 11.31 4.39
CA GLU A 191 -17.50 10.23 3.88
C GLU A 191 -16.67 8.95 3.64
N ASP A 192 -15.57 9.06 2.90
CA ASP A 192 -14.82 7.91 2.40
C ASP A 192 -13.79 7.37 3.41
N SER A 193 -13.24 8.20 4.31
CA SER A 193 -12.24 7.76 5.31
C SER A 193 -12.69 7.94 6.78
N SER A 194 -13.69 8.79 7.02
CA SER A 194 -14.07 9.24 8.36
C SER A 194 -12.96 10.01 9.09
N LEU A 195 -12.08 10.65 8.32
CA LEU A 195 -11.03 11.55 8.79
C LEU A 195 -11.25 12.93 8.19
N SER A 196 -10.86 13.98 8.92
CA SER A 196 -10.71 15.30 8.33
C SER A 196 -9.58 15.29 7.30
N PRO A 197 -9.58 16.20 6.31
CA PRO A 197 -8.50 16.31 5.32
C PRO A 197 -7.08 16.32 5.87
N LYS A 198 -6.85 17.07 6.96
CA LYS A 198 -5.54 17.16 7.61
C LYS A 198 -5.15 15.83 8.25
N GLN A 199 -6.08 15.19 8.96
CA GLN A 199 -5.86 13.86 9.54
C GLN A 199 -5.54 12.82 8.47
N PHE A 200 -6.28 12.82 7.36
CA PHE A 200 -6.04 11.91 6.26
C PHE A 200 -4.65 12.12 5.65
N LEU A 201 -4.31 13.35 5.28
CA LEU A 201 -3.01 13.68 4.68
C LEU A 201 -1.84 13.33 5.60
N SER A 202 -1.94 13.71 6.87
CA SER A 202 -0.87 13.42 7.83
C SER A 202 -0.71 11.92 8.04
N LEU A 203 -1.80 11.15 8.12
CA LEU A 203 -1.73 9.69 8.22
C LEU A 203 -1.11 9.07 6.96
N PHE A 204 -1.56 9.49 5.77
CA PHE A 204 -1.04 9.01 4.50
C PHE A 204 0.48 9.26 4.40
N HIS A 205 0.91 10.52 4.56
CA HIS A 205 2.33 10.88 4.42
C HIS A 205 3.20 10.25 5.49
N ALA A 206 2.72 10.15 6.73
CA ALA A 206 3.44 9.49 7.82
C ALA A 206 3.71 8.02 7.49
N LEU A 207 2.67 7.26 7.15
CA LEU A 207 2.83 5.84 6.88
C LEU A 207 3.58 5.59 5.57
N TYR A 208 3.29 6.36 4.52
CA TYR A 208 3.97 6.27 3.23
C TYR A 208 5.48 6.49 3.36
N ALA A 209 5.91 7.55 4.06
CA ALA A 209 7.32 7.83 4.25
C ALA A 209 8.04 6.74 5.04
N ILE A 210 7.39 6.16 6.05
CA ILE A 210 7.94 5.03 6.81
C ILE A 210 8.07 3.81 5.91
N VAL A 211 6.98 3.35 5.28
CA VAL A 211 7.02 2.11 4.49
C VAL A 211 7.97 2.23 3.30
N LEU A 212 7.98 3.38 2.61
CA LEU A 212 8.90 3.59 1.49
C LEU A 212 10.35 3.63 1.98
N SER A 213 10.64 4.33 3.08
CA SER A 213 12.00 4.36 3.65
C SER A 213 12.46 2.99 4.14
N ASP A 214 11.55 2.14 4.61
CA ASP A 214 11.86 0.76 5.01
C ASP A 214 12.19 -0.10 3.77
N CYS A 215 11.45 0.08 2.68
CA CYS A 215 11.53 -0.74 1.47
C CYS A 215 12.62 -0.33 0.46
N ILE A 216 13.31 0.80 0.66
CA ILE A 216 14.40 1.25 -0.22
C ILE A 216 15.75 0.64 0.26
N PRO A 217 16.43 -0.22 -0.52
CA PRO A 217 17.67 -0.88 -0.11
C PRO A 217 18.87 0.08 -0.09
N GLU A 218 19.60 0.19 1.03
CA GLU A 218 20.70 1.14 1.30
C GLU A 218 21.76 1.27 0.18
N SER A 219 22.13 0.16 -0.47
CA SER A 219 23.34 0.09 -1.30
C SER A 219 23.12 0.01 -2.81
N THR A 220 21.91 0.25 -3.31
CA THR A 220 21.59 -0.01 -4.72
C THR A 220 21.52 1.28 -5.54
N GLN A 221 22.41 1.43 -6.53
CA GLN A 221 22.31 2.44 -7.58
C GLN A 221 20.91 2.36 -8.23
N GLY A 222 20.23 3.51 -8.33
CA GLY A 222 18.89 3.62 -8.93
C GLY A 222 17.74 3.86 -7.95
N TYR A 223 17.99 3.92 -6.65
CA TYR A 223 16.99 4.34 -5.64
C TYR A 223 17.16 5.79 -5.17
N ASP A 224 18.10 6.53 -5.76
CA ASP A 224 18.48 7.87 -5.32
C ASP A 224 17.31 8.85 -5.43
N GLU A 225 16.49 8.75 -6.48
CA GLU A 225 15.31 9.61 -6.67
C GLU A 225 14.29 9.48 -5.53
N ALA A 226 13.99 8.25 -5.09
CA ALA A 226 13.04 8.03 -4.02
C ALA A 226 13.59 8.48 -2.66
N ARG A 227 14.90 8.30 -2.43
CA ARG A 227 15.57 8.85 -1.25
C ARG A 227 15.55 10.37 -1.24
N GLU A 228 15.89 10.99 -2.36
CA GLU A 228 15.85 12.44 -2.52
C GLU A 228 14.45 12.98 -2.29
N LYS A 229 13.41 12.30 -2.76
CA LYS A 229 12.01 12.64 -2.49
C LYS A 229 11.70 12.62 -0.99
N ILE A 230 12.21 11.63 -0.25
CA ILE A 230 12.06 11.57 1.20
C ILE A 230 12.84 12.70 1.89
N VAL A 231 14.13 12.83 1.58
CA VAL A 231 15.04 13.79 2.19
C VAL A 231 14.60 15.24 1.96
N ARG A 232 14.14 15.58 0.75
CA ARG A 232 13.62 16.92 0.43
C ARG A 232 12.43 17.34 1.29
N ASN A 233 11.68 16.39 1.83
CA ASN A 233 10.45 16.64 2.59
C ASN A 233 10.53 16.12 4.03
N ILE A 234 11.74 15.91 4.55
CA ILE A 234 11.96 15.22 5.83
C ILE A 234 11.28 15.92 7.01
N ASP A 235 11.35 17.25 7.08
CA ASP A 235 10.74 18.03 8.15
C ASP A 235 9.21 17.90 8.15
N PHE A 236 8.61 17.86 6.95
CA PHE A 236 7.17 17.67 6.80
C PHE A 236 6.74 16.27 7.26
N TYR A 237 7.50 15.23 6.90
CA TYR A 237 7.20 13.87 7.36
C TYR A 237 7.33 13.76 8.89
N CYS A 238 8.36 14.35 9.49
CA CYS A 238 8.50 14.43 10.94
C CYS A 238 7.29 15.08 11.61
N GLN A 239 6.82 16.22 11.08
CA GLN A 239 5.60 16.88 11.57
C GLN A 239 4.35 15.99 11.42
N CYS A 240 4.25 15.22 10.34
CA CYS A 240 3.18 14.25 10.16
C CYS A 240 3.26 13.12 11.18
N PHE A 241 4.46 12.62 11.51
CA PHE A 241 4.64 11.59 12.53
C PHE A 241 4.11 12.05 13.89
N ASP A 242 4.55 13.23 14.32
CA ASP A 242 4.15 13.82 15.61
C ASP A 242 2.63 14.07 15.64
N TYR A 243 2.08 14.63 14.56
CA TYR A 243 0.64 14.87 14.45
C TYR A 243 -0.20 13.58 14.56
N VAL A 244 0.23 12.50 13.91
CA VAL A 244 -0.49 11.22 13.97
C VAL A 244 -0.43 10.63 15.38
N LEU A 245 0.74 10.67 16.03
CA LEU A 245 0.91 10.19 17.41
C LEU A 245 0.02 10.95 18.39
N ASP A 246 0.02 12.28 18.33
CA ASP A 246 -0.79 13.16 19.19
C ASP A 246 -2.30 12.94 19.04
N ARG A 247 -2.72 12.32 17.93
CA ARG A 247 -4.13 12.15 17.55
C ARG A 247 -4.56 10.70 17.43
N MET A 248 -3.73 9.74 17.85
CA MET A 248 -4.00 8.30 17.76
C MET A 248 -5.40 7.92 18.24
N ASP A 249 -5.82 8.42 19.42
CA ASP A 249 -7.15 8.13 19.96
C ASP A 249 -8.28 8.60 19.03
N SER A 250 -8.14 9.78 18.43
CA SER A 250 -9.15 10.33 17.52
C SER A 250 -9.16 9.66 16.15
N LEU A 251 -7.99 9.24 15.65
CA LEU A 251 -7.83 8.58 14.36
C LEU A 251 -8.36 7.14 14.39
N PHE A 252 -8.19 6.45 15.52
CA PHE A 252 -8.42 5.01 15.64
C PHE A 252 -9.54 4.60 16.61
N ARG A 253 -10.19 5.51 17.36
CA ARG A 253 -11.44 5.21 18.09
C ARG A 253 -12.52 4.51 17.24
N PRO A 254 -12.68 4.81 15.93
CA PRO A 254 -13.59 4.06 15.07
C PRO A 254 -13.07 2.70 14.57
N LEU A 255 -11.78 2.38 14.78
CA LEU A 255 -11.10 1.19 14.23
C LEU A 255 -10.87 0.07 15.27
N TYR A 256 -10.94 0.37 16.57
CA TYR A 256 -10.76 -0.63 17.65
C TYR A 256 -11.99 -1.52 17.90
N PHE A 257 -13.14 -1.25 17.28
CA PHE A 257 -14.38 -1.99 17.54
C PHE A 257 -14.65 -3.18 16.62
N THR A 258 -13.77 -3.52 15.66
CA THR A 258 -14.07 -4.63 14.73
C THR A 258 -13.33 -5.93 14.96
N HIS A 259 -12.20 -6.01 15.68
CA HIS A 259 -11.62 -7.33 16.02
C HIS A 259 -10.78 -7.31 17.31
N ASN A 260 -11.43 -7.66 18.42
CA ASN A 260 -10.78 -8.28 19.57
C ASN A 260 -11.79 -9.14 20.34
N THR A 261 -12.06 -10.34 19.82
CA THR A 261 -12.46 -11.49 20.64
C THR A 261 -11.93 -12.74 19.95
N HIS A 262 -10.77 -13.21 20.39
CA HIS A 262 -10.47 -14.62 20.65
C HIS A 262 -9.04 -14.70 21.18
N SER A 263 -8.90 -14.42 22.48
CA SER A 263 -7.91 -15.10 23.28
C SER A 263 -8.31 -16.59 23.30
N PRO A 264 -7.41 -17.54 22.99
CA PRO A 264 -7.66 -18.93 23.33
C PRO A 264 -7.47 -19.04 24.84
N GLN A 265 -8.55 -18.85 25.60
CA GLN A 265 -8.58 -19.41 26.95
C GLN A 265 -8.65 -20.92 26.79
N GLY A 266 -7.52 -21.55 27.09
CA GLY A 266 -7.46 -22.97 27.31
C GLY A 266 -8.32 -23.39 28.51
N ASN A 267 -8.69 -24.65 28.48
CA ASN A 267 -8.70 -25.64 29.57
C ASN A 267 -9.89 -26.59 29.39
N PRO A 268 -9.81 -27.85 29.87
CA PRO A 268 -8.65 -28.70 30.16
C PRO A 268 -8.42 -29.78 29.08
#